data_AF-T1BKA0-F1
#
_entry.id   AF-T1BKA0-F1
#
_cell.length_a   1.000
_cell.length_b   1.000
_cell.length_c   1.000
_cell.angle_alpha   90.00
_cell.angle_beta   90.00
_cell.angle_gamma   90.00
#
_symmetry.space_group_name_H-M   'P 1'
#
loop_
_entity.id
_entity.type
_entity.pdbx_description
1 polymer ?
#
loop_
_entity_poly.entity_id
_entity_poly.type
_entity_poly.pdbx_seq_one_letter_code
_entity_poly.pdbx_strand_id
1 'polypeptide(L)'
;MSRNLYILSAALVLFALASFGMSWVHGSNEPGLPGVAQMWRTMALGLFLLGAVSCLVGTLTNLFEQASRRYEERERRQGKRP
;
A
#
# COMPACT_ATOMS: atom_id res chain seq x y z
N MET A 1 -1.18 -20.73 4.79
CA MET A 1 -0.53 -19.92 3.72
C MET A 1 -0.72 -18.41 3.91
N SER A 2 -1.66 -17.92 4.75
CA SER A 2 -1.90 -16.49 5.02
C SER A 2 -0.72 -15.71 5.62
N ARG A 3 0.22 -16.40 6.27
CA ARG A 3 1.37 -15.78 6.96
C ARG A 3 2.33 -15.06 6.01
N ASN A 4 2.50 -15.55 4.78
CA ASN A 4 3.38 -14.94 3.79
C ASN A 4 2.81 -13.61 3.25
N LEU A 5 1.48 -13.48 3.16
CA LEU A 5 0.81 -12.25 2.70
C LEU A 5 0.87 -11.13 3.76
N TYR A 6 0.86 -11.50 5.05
CA TYR A 6 1.10 -10.55 6.14
C TYR A 6 2.53 -9.98 6.10
N ILE A 7 3.52 -10.84 5.82
CA ILE A 7 4.91 -10.43 5.68
C ILE A 7 5.10 -9.54 4.44
N LEU A 8 4.42 -9.87 3.34
CA LEU A 8 4.47 -9.06 2.12
C LEU A 8 3.84 -7.68 2.33
N SER A 9 2.65 -7.60 2.93
CA SER A 9 1.99 -6.32 3.24
C SER A 9 2.77 -5.49 4.25
N ALA A 10 3.39 -6.11 5.27
CA ALA A 10 4.29 -5.42 6.20
C ALA A 10 5.53 -4.85 5.49
N ALA A 11 6.13 -5.60 4.55
CA ALA A 11 7.26 -5.12 3.75
C ALA A 11 6.87 -3.95 2.84
N LEU A 12 5.69 -4.01 2.22
CA LEU A 12 5.13 -2.92 1.41
C LEU A 12 4.85 -1.65 2.22
N VAL A 13 4.31 -1.79 3.44
CA VAL A 13 4.07 -0.66 4.35
C VAL A 13 5.40 -0.04 4.81
N LEU A 14 6.39 -0.86 5.15
CA LEU A 14 7.74 -0.38 5.49
C LEU A 14 8.39 0.38 4.32
N PHE A 15 8.26 -0.15 3.11
CA PHE A 15 8.79 0.50 1.90
C PHE A 15 8.06 1.83 1.61
N ALA A 16 6.75 1.87 1.79
CA ALA A 16 5.96 3.10 1.65
C ALA A 16 6.35 4.16 2.69
N LEU A 17 6.54 3.77 3.95
CA LEU A 17 7.03 4.65 5.02
C LEU A 17 8.45 5.17 4.75
N ALA A 18 9.35 4.31 4.24
CA ALA A 18 10.70 4.71 3.86
C ALA A 18 10.69 5.72 2.69
N SER A 19 9.86 5.48 1.67
CA SER A 19 9.68 6.41 0.55
C SER A 19 9.06 7.75 1.00
N PHE A 20 8.09 7.70 1.92
CA PHE A 20 7.51 8.89 2.55
C PHE A 20 8.55 9.66 3.39
N GLY A 21 9.39 8.96 4.15
CA GLY A 21 10.49 9.57 4.89
C GLY A 21 11.49 10.27 3.99
N MET A 22 11.85 9.69 2.84
CA MET A 22 12.71 10.34 1.85
C MET A 22 12.09 11.61 1.25
N SER A 23 10.76 11.70 1.17
CA SER A 23 10.07 12.92 0.76
C SER A 23 10.32 14.10 1.71
N TRP A 24 10.56 13.83 3.00
CA TRP A 24 10.88 14.86 3.99
C TRP A 24 12.36 15.27 4.02
N VAL A 25 13.25 14.54 3.33
CA VAL A 25 14.71 14.77 3.32
C VAL A 25 15.14 15.88 2.32
N HIS A 26 14.30 16.87 2.05
CA HIS A 26 14.67 18.00 1.18
C HIS A 26 14.37 19.34 1.83
N GLY A 27 15.36 19.82 2.59
CA GLY A 27 15.35 21.14 3.18
C GLY A 27 16.76 21.67 3.37
N SER A 28 17.49 21.94 2.28
CA SER A 28 18.64 22.86 2.31
C SER A 28 19.29 23.03 0.93
N ASN A 29 19.26 24.27 0.42
CA ASN A 29 20.39 24.96 -0.22
C ASN A 29 20.48 25.15 -1.75
N GLU A 30 19.41 25.52 -2.46
CA GLU A 30 19.60 26.29 -3.71
C GLU A 30 18.62 27.48 -3.82
N PRO A 31 19.03 28.69 -3.39
CA PRO A 31 18.27 29.91 -3.61
C PRO A 31 18.48 30.34 -5.07
N GLY A 32 17.60 29.94 -5.99
CA GLY A 32 17.63 30.55 -7.32
C GLY A 32 16.88 29.88 -8.48
N LEU A 33 16.54 28.58 -8.43
CA LEU A 33 15.86 27.93 -9.55
C LEU A 33 14.45 27.45 -9.17
N PRO A 34 13.38 28.24 -9.43
CA PRO A 34 12.00 27.89 -9.06
C PRO A 34 11.48 26.61 -9.73
N GLY A 35 12.17 26.08 -10.74
CA GLY A 35 11.80 24.86 -11.44
C GLY A 35 12.10 23.57 -10.66
N VAL A 36 13.23 23.50 -9.94
CA VAL A 36 13.71 22.22 -9.35
C VAL A 36 12.82 21.81 -8.18
N ALA A 37 12.53 22.73 -7.25
CA ALA A 37 11.64 22.46 -6.11
C ALA A 37 10.22 22.03 -6.54
N GLN A 38 9.72 22.57 -7.65
CA GLN A 38 8.42 22.20 -8.19
C GLN A 38 8.42 20.78 -8.80
N MET A 39 9.50 20.38 -9.47
CA MET A 39 9.66 19.02 -10.02
C MET A 39 9.69 17.95 -8.91
N TRP A 40 10.43 18.20 -7.82
CA TRP A 40 10.47 17.24 -6.71
C TRP A 40 9.11 17.08 -6.03
N ARG A 41 8.34 18.16 -5.91
CA ARG A 41 6.96 18.12 -5.37
C ARG A 41 6.01 17.31 -6.24
N THR A 42 6.04 17.49 -7.56
CA THR A 42 5.17 16.72 -8.47
C THR A 42 5.57 15.25 -8.51
N MET A 43 6.86 14.95 -8.44
CA MET A 43 7.36 13.57 -8.39
C MET A 43 7.00 12.88 -7.07
N ALA A 44 7.11 13.60 -5.94
CA ALA A 44 6.64 13.12 -4.63
C ALA A 44 5.12 12.88 -4.61
N LEU A 45 4.32 13.78 -5.17
CA LEU A 45 2.88 13.61 -5.31
C LEU A 45 2.53 12.40 -6.20
N GLY A 46 3.24 12.21 -7.31
CA GLY A 46 3.05 11.07 -8.21
C GLY A 46 3.34 9.73 -7.51
N LEU A 47 4.47 9.64 -6.79
CA LEU A 47 4.83 8.45 -6.02
C LEU A 47 3.85 8.19 -4.87
N PHE A 48 3.41 9.24 -4.17
CA PHE A 48 2.39 9.12 -3.13
C PHE A 48 1.08 8.56 -3.70
N LEU A 49 0.62 9.08 -4.86
CA LEU A 49 -0.60 8.63 -5.50
C LEU A 49 -0.50 7.16 -5.91
N LEU A 50 0.62 6.76 -6.52
CA LEU A 50 0.87 5.37 -6.91
C LEU A 50 0.91 4.43 -5.70
N GLY A 51 1.56 4.87 -4.61
CA GLY A 51 1.57 4.13 -3.35
C GLY A 51 0.17 3.98 -2.73
N ALA A 52 -0.63 5.05 -2.72
CA ALA A 52 -2.00 5.03 -2.23
C ALA A 52 -2.90 4.08 -3.05
N VAL A 53 -2.80 4.12 -4.37
CA VAL A 53 -3.54 3.20 -5.27
C VAL A 53 -3.12 1.75 -5.04
N SER A 54 -1.82 1.48 -4.96
CA SER A 54 -1.30 0.13 -4.68
C SER A 54 -1.78 -0.41 -3.33
N CYS A 55 -1.82 0.44 -2.29
CA CYS A 55 -2.36 0.10 -0.99
C CYS A 55 -3.86 -0.23 -1.05
N LEU A 56 -4.65 0.58 -1.77
CA LEU A 56 -6.08 0.32 -1.98
C LEU A 56 -6.31 -1.00 -2.71
N VAL A 57 -5.59 -1.26 -3.80
CA VAL A 57 -5.70 -2.54 -4.53
C VAL A 57 -5.33 -3.72 -3.65
N GLY A 58 -4.25 -3.62 -2.87
CA GLY A 58 -3.82 -4.67 -1.95
C GLY A 58 -4.83 -4.94 -0.83
N THR A 59 -5.39 -3.90 -0.23
CA THR A 59 -6.42 -4.04 0.82
C THR A 59 -7.72 -4.63 0.28
N LEU A 60 -8.18 -4.20 -0.91
CA LEU A 60 -9.35 -4.77 -1.57
C LEU A 60 -9.16 -6.25 -1.91
N THR A 61 -8.00 -6.61 -2.48
CA THR A 61 -7.67 -8.01 -2.80
C THR A 61 -7.72 -8.88 -1.53
N ASN A 62 -7.16 -8.40 -0.43
CA ASN A 62 -7.19 -9.09 0.85
C ASN A 62 -8.62 -9.22 1.41
N LEU A 63 -9.46 -8.18 1.28
CA LEU A 63 -10.86 -8.22 1.72
C LEU A 63 -11.67 -9.24 0.93
N PHE A 64 -11.49 -9.29 -0.40
CA PHE A 64 -12.16 -10.28 -1.23
C PHE A 64 -11.71 -11.70 -0.91
N GLU A 65 -10.41 -11.92 -0.66
CA GLU A 65 -9.92 -13.23 -0.25
C GLU A 65 -10.51 -13.66 1.10
N GLN A 66 -10.61 -12.74 2.06
CA GLN A 66 -11.25 -13.00 3.34
C GLN A 66 -12.76 -13.24 3.21
N ALA A 67 -13.44 -12.48 2.36
CA ALA A 67 -14.88 -12.66 2.10
C ALA A 67 -15.16 -14.01 1.44
N SER A 68 -14.36 -14.40 0.44
CA SER A 68 -14.43 -15.69 -0.23
C SER A 68 -14.22 -16.84 0.76
N ARG A 69 -13.18 -16.77 1.61
CA ARG A 69 -12.96 -17.76 2.67
C ARG A 69 -14.14 -17.88 3.63
N ARG A 70 -14.74 -16.75 4.05
CA ARG A 70 -15.94 -16.77 4.91
C ARG A 70 -17.14 -17.42 4.23
N TYR A 71 -17.29 -17.24 2.92
CA TYR A 71 -18.34 -17.90 2.15
C TYR A 71 -18.11 -19.42 2.10
N GLU A 72 -16.89 -19.84 1.77
CA GLU A 72 -16.49 -21.25 1.68
C GLU A 72 -16.61 -21.97 3.03
N GLU A 73 -16.25 -21.30 4.14
CA GLU A 73 -16.45 -21.82 5.50
C GLU A 73 -17.93 -21.96 5.87
N ARG A 74 -18.79 -21.04 5.42
CA ARG A 74 -20.25 -21.12 5.64
C ARG A 74 -20.85 -22.28 4.86
N GLU A 75 -20.46 -22.47 3.61
CA GLU A 75 -20.90 -23.58 2.77
C GLU A 75 -20.49 -24.92 3.37
N ARG A 76 -19.23 -25.08 3.80
CA ARG A 76 -18.76 -26.29 4.51
C ARG A 76 -19.51 -26.57 5.81
N ARG A 77 -19.94 -25.53 6.54
CA ARG A 77 -20.75 -25.70 7.76
C ARG A 77 -22.20 -26.07 7.45
N GLN A 78 -22.76 -25.58 6.35
CA GLN A 78 -24.11 -25.93 5.92
C GLN A 78 -24.17 -27.34 5.32
N GLY A 79 -23.20 -27.72 4.49
CA GLY A 79 -23.08 -29.08 3.94
C GLY A 79 -22.67 -30.16 4.96
N LYS A 80 -22.32 -29.77 6.20
CA LYS A 80 -22.08 -30.67 7.34
C LYS A 80 -23.29 -30.85 8.27
N ARG A 81 -24.44 -30.23 7.97
CA ARG A 81 -25.68 -30.52 8.70
C ARG A 81 -26.29 -31.80 8.08
N PRO A 82 -26.43 -32.90 8.85
CA PRO A 82 -27.12 -34.11 8.40
C PRO A 82 -28.61 -33.85 8.16
#